data_AF-A0A8A8D6I9-F1
#
_entry.id   AF-A0A8A8D6I9-F1
#
_cell.length_a   1.000
_cell.length_b   1.000
_cell.length_c   1.000
_cell.angle_alpha   90.00
_cell.angle_beta   90.00
_cell.angle_gamma   90.00
#
_symmetry.space_group_name_H-M   'P 1'
#
loop_
_entity.id
_entity.type
_entity.pdbx_description
1 polymer ?
#
loop_
_entity_poly.entity_id
_entity_poly.type
_entity_poly.pdbx_seq_one_letter_code
_entity_poly.pdbx_strand_id
1 'polypeptide(L)'
;MRIGLSQDEFATVGGVARRSQSAYESDERAPDAAYLLAIRAIGVDIGYVLTGERFAAGGAAPEAGTRDSDEADVLAMYRQLNDTGKASLHAFLASCINSGAMVQAATPRRAKRLPEKRRAALDQRTAENVDRAMAEIERLKAERATKPSKK
;
A
#
# COMPACT_ATOMS: atom_id res chain seq x y z
N MET A 1 -8.91 -9.31 7.78
CA MET A 1 -8.14 -8.30 7.03
C MET A 1 -8.15 -6.98 7.77
N ARG A 2 -7.02 -6.27 7.79
CA ARG A 2 -6.67 -5.17 8.72
C ARG A 2 -7.42 -3.83 8.54
N ILE A 3 -8.36 -3.76 7.59
CA ILE A 3 -9.16 -2.56 7.27
C ILE A 3 -10.63 -2.64 7.73
N GLY A 4 -11.01 -3.69 8.47
CA GLY A 4 -12.37 -3.78 9.05
C GLY A 4 -13.51 -3.89 8.03
N LEU A 5 -13.21 -4.17 6.76
CA LEU A 5 -14.20 -4.46 5.72
C LEU A 5 -14.47 -5.96 5.65
N SER A 6 -15.74 -6.30 5.46
CA SER A 6 -16.23 -7.63 5.15
C SER A 6 -15.96 -8.00 3.70
N GLN A 7 -16.02 -9.31 3.41
CA GLN A 7 -15.82 -9.87 2.07
C GLN A 7 -16.77 -9.26 1.02
N ASP A 8 -17.99 -8.93 1.44
CA ASP A 8 -19.02 -8.32 0.58
C ASP A 8 -18.69 -6.85 0.26
N GLU A 9 -18.15 -6.13 1.24
CA GLU A 9 -17.70 -4.74 1.07
C GLU A 9 -16.47 -4.68 0.15
N PHE A 10 -15.53 -5.62 0.29
CA PHE A 10 -14.40 -5.75 -0.65
C PHE A 10 -14.85 -6.05 -2.08
N ALA A 11 -15.81 -6.96 -2.23
CA ALA A 11 -16.38 -7.29 -3.53
C ALA A 11 -17.02 -6.06 -4.18
N THR A 12 -17.77 -5.28 -3.38
CA THR A 12 -18.42 -4.04 -3.81
C THR A 12 -17.40 -3.00 -4.27
N VAL A 13 -16.32 -2.77 -3.51
CA VAL A 13 -15.23 -1.84 -3.91
C VAL A 13 -14.55 -2.31 -5.19
N GLY A 14 -14.28 -3.61 -5.29
CA GLY A 14 -13.68 -4.21 -6.47
C GLY A 14 -14.60 -4.27 -7.70
N GLY A 15 -15.88 -3.93 -7.57
CA GLY A 15 -16.88 -4.09 -8.63
C GLY A 15 -17.11 -5.55 -9.04
N VAL A 16 -16.83 -6.50 -8.14
CA VAL A 16 -16.95 -7.94 -8.39
C VAL A 16 -18.04 -8.56 -7.51
N ALA A 17 -18.51 -9.74 -7.87
CA ALA A 17 -19.43 -10.49 -7.02
C ALA A 17 -18.71 -11.03 -5.78
N ARG A 18 -19.44 -11.18 -4.66
CA ARG A 18 -18.92 -11.82 -3.43
C ARG A 18 -18.25 -13.16 -3.70
N ARG A 19 -18.80 -13.97 -4.61
CA ARG A 19 -18.21 -15.26 -5.01
C ARG A 19 -16.81 -15.09 -5.62
N SER A 20 -16.59 -14.04 -6.41
CA SER A 20 -15.27 -13.74 -6.97
C SER A 20 -14.27 -13.39 -5.87
N GLN A 21 -14.69 -12.60 -4.87
CA GLN A 21 -13.87 -12.32 -3.69
C GLN A 21 -13.48 -13.61 -2.96
N SER A 22 -14.42 -14.52 -2.73
CA SER A 22 -14.15 -15.81 -2.10
C SER A 22 -13.19 -16.69 -2.91
N ALA A 23 -13.33 -16.68 -4.24
CA ALA A 23 -12.42 -17.39 -5.14
C ALA A 23 -10.99 -16.82 -5.08
N TYR A 24 -10.84 -15.50 -4.90
CA TYR A 24 -9.53 -14.87 -4.72
C TYR A 24 -8.89 -15.25 -3.38
N GLU A 25 -9.67 -15.27 -2.30
CA GLU A 25 -9.20 -15.63 -0.97
C GLU A 25 -8.88 -17.13 -0.83
N SER A 26 -9.47 -17.96 -1.68
CA SER A 26 -9.22 -19.42 -1.72
C SER A 26 -8.20 -19.83 -2.78
N ASP A 27 -7.54 -18.86 -3.42
CA ASP A 27 -6.53 -19.06 -4.47
C ASP A 27 -7.05 -19.82 -5.73
N GLU A 28 -8.38 -19.89 -5.89
CA GLU A 28 -9.04 -20.53 -7.05
C GLU A 28 -8.95 -19.64 -8.30
N ARG A 29 -8.84 -18.32 -8.10
CA ARG A 29 -8.72 -17.34 -9.19
C ARG A 29 -7.86 -16.16 -8.76
N ALA A 30 -7.12 -15.59 -9.71
CA ALA A 30 -6.39 -14.34 -9.47
C ALA A 30 -7.29 -13.11 -9.68
N PRO A 31 -7.19 -12.08 -8.82
CA PRO A 31 -7.82 -10.78 -9.05
C PRO A 31 -7.21 -10.08 -10.28
N ASP A 32 -8.02 -9.31 -10.98
CA ASP A 32 -7.54 -8.51 -12.12
C ASP A 32 -6.94 -7.17 -11.65
N ALA A 33 -6.27 -6.48 -12.58
CA ALA A 33 -5.64 -5.20 -12.28
C ALA A 33 -6.65 -4.10 -11.92
N ALA A 34 -7.88 -4.16 -12.43
CA ALA A 34 -8.90 -3.15 -12.13
C ALA A 34 -9.39 -3.27 -10.68
N TYR A 35 -9.61 -4.50 -10.23
CA TYR A 35 -9.90 -4.85 -8.85
C TYR A 35 -8.78 -4.39 -7.91
N LEU A 36 -7.52 -4.71 -8.24
CA LEU A 36 -6.37 -4.34 -7.41
C LEU A 36 -6.22 -2.82 -7.26
N LEU A 37 -6.48 -2.07 -8.34
CA LEU A 37 -6.46 -0.60 -8.30
C LEU A 37 -7.60 -0.02 -7.47
N ALA A 38 -8.79 -0.62 -7.51
CA ALA A 38 -9.92 -0.20 -6.69
C ALA A 38 -9.64 -0.38 -5.20
N ILE A 39 -9.11 -1.54 -4.80
CA ILE A 39 -8.77 -1.77 -3.38
C ILE A 39 -7.57 -0.94 -2.91
N ARG A 40 -6.68 -0.50 -3.81
CA ARG A 40 -5.61 0.44 -3.44
C ARG A 40 -6.14 1.80 -3.03
N ALA A 41 -7.22 2.26 -3.65
CA ALA A 41 -7.82 3.55 -3.32
C ALA A 41 -8.34 3.60 -1.87
N ILE A 42 -8.75 2.45 -1.31
CA ILE A 42 -9.17 2.32 0.10
C ILE A 42 -8.01 2.02 1.06
N GLY A 43 -6.75 2.12 0.59
CA GLY A 43 -5.55 1.97 1.42
C GLY A 43 -4.98 0.56 1.51
N VAL A 44 -5.40 -0.37 0.63
CA VAL A 44 -4.74 -1.68 0.54
C VAL A 44 -3.38 -1.56 -0.16
N ASP A 45 -2.35 -2.11 0.47
CA ASP A 45 -1.02 -2.25 -0.12
C ASP A 45 -1.02 -3.39 -1.15
N ILE A 46 -1.18 -3.04 -2.44
CA ILE A 46 -1.10 -4.02 -3.54
C ILE A 46 0.27 -4.71 -3.56
N GLY A 47 1.35 -4.02 -3.21
CA GLY A 47 2.70 -4.59 -3.18
C GLY A 47 2.73 -5.79 -2.25
N TYR A 48 2.22 -5.60 -1.02
CA TYR A 48 2.07 -6.70 -0.06
C TYR A 48 1.10 -7.80 -0.54
N VAL A 49 -0.02 -7.44 -1.17
CA VAL A 49 -0.98 -8.43 -1.71
C VAL A 49 -0.35 -9.32 -2.79
N LEU A 50 0.50 -8.75 -3.66
CA LEU A 50 1.10 -9.49 -4.77
C LEU A 50 2.38 -10.25 -4.40
N THR A 51 3.15 -9.72 -3.45
CA THR A 51 4.50 -10.24 -3.15
C THR A 51 4.60 -10.90 -1.78
N GLY A 52 3.66 -10.63 -0.87
CA GLY A 52 3.77 -10.99 0.53
C GLY A 52 4.79 -10.15 1.32
N GLU A 53 5.53 -9.26 0.65
CA GLU A 53 6.56 -8.42 1.24
C GLU A 53 5.98 -7.05 1.62
N ARG A 54 6.28 -6.60 2.84
CA ARG A 54 5.90 -5.27 3.28
C ARG A 54 6.95 -4.28 2.78
N PHE A 55 6.59 -3.50 1.78
CA PHE A 55 7.42 -2.36 1.39
C PHE A 55 7.22 -1.26 2.45
N ALA A 56 8.27 -1.00 3.25
CA ALA A 56 8.27 0.19 4.10
C ALA A 56 8.09 1.43 3.21
N ALA A 57 7.37 2.43 3.73
CA ALA A 57 7.11 3.70 3.05
C ALA A 57 8.43 4.49 2.87
N GLY A 58 9.22 4.07 1.89
CA GLY A 58 10.60 4.48 1.67
C GLY A 58 11.22 3.47 0.72
N GLY A 59 10.94 3.63 -0.57
CA GLY A 59 11.18 2.64 -1.61
C GLY A 59 12.59 2.06 -1.62
N ALA A 60 12.72 0.87 -1.06
CA ALA A 60 13.73 -0.11 -1.41
C ALA A 60 13.11 -1.48 -1.17
N ALA A 61 13.16 -2.35 -2.18
CA ALA A 61 12.86 -3.75 -1.98
C ALA A 61 13.80 -4.34 -0.92
N PRO A 62 13.34 -5.28 -0.08
CA PRO A 62 14.22 -5.90 0.88
C PRO A 62 15.17 -6.83 0.12
N GLU A 63 16.41 -6.38 -0.10
CA GLU A 63 17.54 -7.29 -0.28
C GLU A 63 17.77 -7.97 1.08
N ALA A 64 16.88 -8.90 1.40
CA ALA A 64 16.77 -9.55 2.70
C ALA A 64 18.01 -10.41 2.95
N GLY A 65 18.80 -10.02 3.93
CA GLY A 65 19.84 -10.89 4.49
C GLY A 65 20.98 -10.16 5.19
N THR A 66 21.47 -9.05 4.62
CA THR A 66 22.65 -8.34 5.15
C THR A 66 22.40 -6.86 5.40
N ARG A 67 21.55 -6.21 4.60
CA ARG A 67 21.20 -4.78 4.83
C ARG A 67 20.36 -4.56 6.09
N ASP A 68 19.53 -5.54 6.44
CA ASP A 68 18.65 -5.46 7.62
C ASP A 68 19.44 -5.55 8.94
N SER A 69 20.55 -6.29 8.98
CA SER A 69 21.44 -6.33 10.15
C SER A 69 22.21 -5.01 10.32
N ASP A 70 22.76 -4.48 9.23
CA ASP A 70 23.51 -3.22 9.27
C ASP A 70 22.60 -2.04 9.66
N GLU A 71 21.35 -2.02 9.18
CA GLU A 71 20.36 -1.02 9.54
C GLU A 71 19.96 -1.13 11.02
N ALA A 72 19.75 -2.34 11.52
CA ALA A 72 19.44 -2.58 12.93
C ALA A 72 20.56 -2.07 13.85
N ASP A 73 21.83 -2.30 13.48
CA ASP A 73 23.00 -1.83 14.24
C ASP A 73 23.11 -0.30 14.25
N VAL A 74 22.88 0.36 13.11
CA VAL A 74 22.86 1.83 13.03
C VAL A 74 21.77 2.44 13.90
N LEU A 75 20.57 1.83 13.93
CA LEU A 75 19.48 2.29 14.78
C LEU A 75 19.80 2.09 16.27
N ALA A 76 20.43 0.97 16.64
CA ALA A 76 20.87 0.71 18.01
C ALA A 76 21.91 1.74 18.47
N MET A 77 22.86 2.10 17.60
CA MET A 77 23.83 3.17 17.87
C MET A 77 23.15 4.54 17.99
N TYR A 78 22.28 4.90 17.05
CA TYR A 78 21.59 6.19 17.04
C TYR A 78 20.76 6.45 18.32
N ARG A 79 20.12 5.40 18.86
CA ARG A 79 19.34 5.50 20.11
C ARG A 79 20.20 5.79 21.34
N GLN A 80 21.49 5.45 21.31
CA GLN A 80 22.43 5.69 22.41
C GLN A 80 23.06 7.10 22.37
N LEU A 81 22.95 7.83 21.25
CA LEU A 81 23.52 9.16 21.11
C LEU A 81 22.72 10.23 21.90
N ASN A 82 23.44 11.22 22.41
CA ASN A 82 22.86 12.47 22.93
C ASN A 82 22.36 13.38 21.78
N ASP A 83 21.64 14.45 22.12
CA ASP A 83 21.01 15.32 21.11
C ASP A 83 22.03 15.98 20.16
N THR A 84 23.21 16.33 20.67
CA THR A 84 24.31 16.86 19.86
C THR A 84 24.83 15.82 18.86
N GLY A 85 24.97 14.57 19.28
CA GLY A 85 25.39 13.47 18.42
C GLY A 85 24.35 13.19 17.33
N LYS A 86 23.06 13.17 17.69
CA LYS A 86 21.96 12.99 16.74
C LYS A 86 21.93 14.11 15.69
N ALA A 87 22.08 15.36 16.13
CA ALA A 87 22.13 16.52 15.23
C ALA A 87 23.34 16.46 14.28
N SER A 88 24.50 16.02 14.77
CA SER A 88 25.72 15.88 13.95
C SER A 88 25.57 14.80 12.89
N LEU A 89 25.03 13.63 13.26
CA LEU A 89 24.74 12.55 12.31
C LEU A 89 23.72 13.01 11.26
N HIS A 90 22.66 13.70 11.67
CA HIS A 90 21.65 14.22 10.77
C HIS A 90 22.24 15.23 9.77
N ALA A 91 23.09 16.16 10.23
CA ALA A 91 23.76 17.12 9.35
C ALA A 91 24.69 16.44 8.33
N PHE A 92 25.42 15.41 8.76
CA PHE A 92 26.27 14.60 7.88
C PHE A 92 25.45 13.88 6.81
N LEU A 93 24.38 13.16 7.21
CA LEU A 93 23.50 12.45 6.28
C LEU A 93 22.82 13.41 5.30
N ALA A 94 22.33 14.55 5.78
CA ALA A 94 21.74 15.59 4.94
C ALA A 94 22.75 16.12 3.90
N SER A 95 24.01 16.32 4.29
CA SER A 95 25.08 16.74 3.39
C SER A 95 25.37 15.71 2.31
N CYS A 96 25.43 14.42 2.66
CA CYS A 96 25.66 13.34 1.69
C CYS A 96 24.53 13.24 0.66
N ILE A 97 23.28 13.31 1.13
CA ILE A 97 22.09 13.27 0.26
C ILE A 97 22.08 14.49 -0.68
N ASN A 98 22.30 15.69 -0.14
CA ASN A 98 22.22 16.92 -0.92
C ASN A 98 23.39 17.07 -1.92
N SER A 99 24.56 16.51 -1.59
CA SER A 99 25.74 16.52 -2.48
C SER A 99 25.70 15.37 -3.51
N GLY A 100 24.81 14.39 -3.35
CA GLY A 100 24.76 13.17 -4.17
C GLY A 100 25.96 12.25 -3.99
N ALA A 101 26.86 12.55 -3.05
CA ALA A 101 28.00 11.72 -2.71
C ALA A 101 27.53 10.53 -1.86
N MET A 102 27.95 9.31 -2.22
CA MET A 102 27.60 8.06 -1.53
C MET A 102 26.13 7.63 -1.62
N VAL A 103 25.32 8.23 -2.51
CA VAL A 103 23.95 7.78 -2.79
C VAL A 103 23.99 6.78 -3.95
N GLN A 104 23.45 5.57 -3.73
CA GLN A 104 23.27 4.61 -4.80
C GLN A 104 22.14 5.10 -5.71
N ALA A 105 22.48 5.47 -6.95
CA ALA A 105 21.47 5.83 -7.94
C ALA A 105 20.61 4.59 -8.22
N ALA A 106 19.36 4.58 -7.74
CA ALA A 106 18.38 3.62 -8.20
C ALA A 106 18.29 3.77 -9.72
N THR A 107 18.70 2.76 -10.48
CA THR A 107 18.48 2.73 -11.93
C THR A 107 17.02 2.36 -12.14
N PRO A 108 16.12 3.29 -12.51
CA PRO A 108 14.75 2.90 -12.77
C PRO A 108 14.76 2.07 -14.05
N ARG A 109 14.42 0.78 -13.96
CA ARG A 109 14.02 0.01 -15.13
C ARG A 109 12.82 0.73 -15.74
N ARG A 110 13.03 1.35 -16.90
CA ARG A 110 12.03 2.20 -17.55
C ARG A 110 10.90 1.31 -18.06
N ALA A 111 9.87 1.13 -17.23
CA ALA A 111 8.64 0.47 -17.65
C ALA A 111 8.05 1.23 -18.85
N LYS A 112 7.53 0.49 -19.83
CA LYS A 112 6.88 1.06 -21.01
C LYS A 112 5.74 1.95 -20.53
N ARG A 113 5.83 3.26 -20.79
CA ARG A 113 4.85 4.24 -20.30
C ARG A 113 3.46 3.87 -20.83
N LEU A 114 2.51 3.70 -19.92
CA LEU A 114 1.11 3.56 -20.29
C LEU A 114 0.66 4.87 -20.96
N PRO A 115 -0.05 4.83 -22.10
CA PRO A 115 -0.53 6.05 -22.75
C PRO A 115 -1.37 6.88 -21.78
N GLU A 116 -1.11 8.18 -21.72
CA GLU A 116 -1.67 9.10 -20.72
C GLU A 116 -3.20 9.09 -20.68
N LYS A 117 -3.85 9.06 -21.86
CA LYS A 117 -5.30 8.93 -22.00
C LYS A 117 -5.85 7.64 -21.37
N ARG A 118 -5.10 6.54 -21.48
CA ARG A 118 -5.50 5.24 -20.95
C ARG A 118 -5.38 5.20 -19.43
N ARG A 119 -4.36 5.87 -18.89
CA ARG A 119 -4.15 6.03 -17.45
C ARG A 119 -5.23 6.91 -16.82
N ALA A 120 -5.47 8.09 -17.39
CA ALA A 120 -6.51 9.01 -16.91
C ALA A 120 -7.91 8.39 -16.94
N ALA A 121 -8.25 7.65 -18.00
CA ALA A 121 -9.55 6.98 -18.09
C ALA A 121 -9.71 5.85 -17.07
N LEU A 122 -8.61 5.17 -16.71
CA LEU A 122 -8.60 4.14 -15.67
C LEU A 122 -8.79 4.79 -14.29
N ASP A 123 -8.02 5.85 -14.02
CA ASP A 123 -8.05 6.58 -12.75
C ASP A 123 -9.44 7.19 -12.48
N GLN A 124 -10.08 7.80 -13.50
CA GLN A 124 -11.43 8.37 -13.38
C GLN A 124 -12.49 7.29 -13.09
N ARG A 125 -12.48 6.19 -13.87
CA ARG A 125 -13.45 5.09 -13.68
C ARG A 125 -13.27 4.41 -12.32
N THR A 126 -12.03 4.22 -11.89
CA THR A 126 -11.72 3.65 -10.58
C THR A 126 -12.21 4.57 -9.46
N ALA A 127 -11.97 5.89 -9.54
CA ALA A 127 -12.47 6.84 -8.56
C ALA A 127 -14.00 6.82 -8.47
N GLU A 128 -14.71 6.93 -9.60
CA GLU A 128 -16.17 6.89 -9.62
C GLU A 128 -16.77 5.58 -9.10
N ASN A 129 -16.09 4.45 -9.28
CA ASN A 129 -16.51 3.16 -8.77
C ASN A 129 -16.28 3.06 -7.26
N VAL A 130 -15.12 3.51 -6.77
CA VAL A 130 -14.80 3.52 -5.34
C VAL A 130 -15.73 4.45 -4.58
N ASP A 131 -16.00 5.65 -5.10
CA ASP A 131 -16.91 6.62 -4.47
C ASP A 131 -18.32 6.05 -4.36
N ARG A 132 -18.83 5.43 -5.44
CA ARG A 132 -20.13 4.75 -5.43
C ARG A 132 -20.19 3.58 -4.45
N ALA A 133 -19.14 2.76 -4.43
CA ALA A 133 -19.04 1.63 -3.51
C ALA A 133 -18.99 2.08 -2.04
N MET A 134 -18.20 3.11 -1.73
CA MET A 134 -18.06 3.63 -0.38
C MET A 134 -19.36 4.25 0.13
N ALA A 135 -20.08 5.00 -0.70
CA ALA A 135 -21.38 5.55 -0.35
C ALA A 135 -22.41 4.44 -0.03
N GLU A 136 -22.40 3.34 -0.79
CA GLU A 136 -23.27 2.19 -0.52
C GLU A 136 -22.87 1.46 0.77
N ILE A 137 -21.57 1.32 1.02
CA ILE A 137 -21.07 0.75 2.28
C ILE A 137 -21.47 1.60 3.48
N GLU A 138 -21.37 2.93 3.38
CA GLU A 138 -21.82 3.84 4.45
C GLU A 138 -23.33 3.72 4.70
N ARG A 139 -24.14 3.60 3.64
CA ARG A 139 -25.59 3.32 3.77
C ARG A 139 -25.86 2.01 4.48
N LEU A 140 -25.22 0.92 4.05
CA LEU A 140 -25.39 -0.39 4.67
C LEU A 140 -24.90 -0.41 6.12
N LYS A 141 -23.83 0.32 6.45
CA LYS A 141 -23.36 0.49 7.82
C LYS A 141 -24.35 1.28 8.68
N ALA A 142 -24.96 2.34 8.14
CA ALA A 142 -26.01 3.10 8.83
C ALA A 142 -27.28 2.25 9.07
N GLU A 143 -27.69 1.44 8.09
CA GLU A 143 -28.81 0.50 8.25
C GLU A 143 -28.51 -0.61 9.28
N ARG A 144 -27.27 -1.10 9.32
CA ARG A 144 -26.83 -2.07 10.35
C ARG A 144 -26.78 -1.44 11.74
N ALA A 145 -26.42 -0.16 11.86
CA ALA A 145 -26.38 0.55 13.13
C ALA A 145 -27.79 0.83 13.71
N THR A 146 -28.81 0.93 12.87
CA THR A 146 -30.20 1.19 13.28
C THR A 146 -31.02 -0.07 13.56
N LYS A 147 -30.58 -1.25 13.07
CA LYS A 147 -31.23 -2.54 13.36
C LYS A 147 -30.81 -3.06 14.75
N PRO A 148 -31.74 -3.23 15.72
CA PRO A 148 -31.39 -3.76 17.03
C PRO A 148 -30.91 -5.21 16.91
N SER A 149 -29.81 -5.52 17.61
CA SER A 149 -29.27 -6.88 17.73
C SER A 149 -30.36 -7.81 18.28
N LYS A 150 -30.84 -8.74 17.45
CA LYS A 150 -31.67 -9.85 17.92
C LYS A 150 -30.76 -10.81 18.71
N LYS A 151 -31.10 -10.93 20.00
CA LYS A 151 -30.61 -11.89 20.99
C LYS A 151 -30.65 -13.33 20.48
#